data_AF-A0A9P4PTI6-F1
#
_entry.id   AF-A0A9P4PTI6-F1
#
_cell.length_a   1.000
_cell.length_b   1.000
_cell.length_c   1.000
_cell.angle_alpha   90.00
_cell.angle_beta   90.00
_cell.angle_gamma   90.00
#
_symmetry.space_group_name_H-M   'P 1'
#
loop_
_entity.id
_entity.type
_entity.pdbx_description
1 polymer ?
#
loop_
_entity_poly.entity_id
_entity_poly.type
_entity_poly.pdbx_seq_one_letter_code
_entity_poly.pdbx_strand_id
1 'polypeptide(L)'
;MRSLLPTTALLAAALANPIPNAAPNRYYLPLTVTLFNNVTGAHAAASIDTSGHSFDIGGRIFRGSALERDGKILATSVQMTFPDLPLPAGNSCGVYSSGGQTIGDLDAQHTYLEVDGQPGRAVETDVTGFVVKCDIYVVGG
;
A
#
# COMPACT_ATOMS: atom_id res chain seq x y z
N MET A 1 -46.29 -66.46 -33.49
CA MET A 1 -45.97 -65.23 -32.71
C MET A 1 -44.83 -65.56 -31.74
N ARG A 2 -43.62 -65.04 -31.99
CA ARG A 2 -42.52 -65.02 -31.01
C ARG A 2 -41.80 -63.69 -31.15
N SER A 3 -41.78 -62.97 -30.04
CA SER A 3 -41.46 -61.55 -29.88
C SER A 3 -39.95 -61.28 -30.04
N LEU A 4 -39.61 -60.19 -30.73
CA LEU A 4 -38.28 -59.57 -30.75
C LEU A 4 -38.24 -58.49 -29.65
N LEU A 5 -37.23 -58.53 -28.79
CA LEU A 5 -36.89 -57.42 -27.88
C LEU A 5 -35.44 -57.02 -28.14
N PRO A 6 -35.15 -55.81 -28.66
CA PRO A 6 -33.80 -55.29 -28.70
C PRO A 6 -33.50 -54.53 -27.40
N THR A 7 -32.40 -54.88 -26.74
CA THR A 7 -31.88 -54.20 -25.56
C THR A 7 -31.01 -53.03 -26.01
N THR A 8 -31.55 -51.81 -26.01
CA THR A 8 -30.79 -50.57 -26.26
C THR A 8 -30.10 -50.13 -24.97
N ALA A 9 -28.77 -50.30 -24.90
CA ALA A 9 -27.95 -49.73 -23.84
C ALA A 9 -27.71 -48.24 -24.13
N LEU A 10 -28.23 -47.35 -23.28
CA LEU A 10 -27.89 -45.92 -23.31
C LEU A 10 -26.51 -45.71 -22.66
N LEU A 11 -25.55 -45.20 -23.43
CA LEU A 11 -24.32 -44.61 -22.91
C LEU A 11 -24.63 -43.20 -22.39
N ALA A 12 -24.61 -43.00 -21.07
CA ALA A 12 -24.61 -41.67 -20.46
C ALA A 12 -23.18 -41.12 -20.46
N ALA A 13 -22.88 -40.20 -21.39
CA ALA A 13 -21.65 -39.41 -21.33
C ALA A 13 -21.82 -38.32 -20.25
N ALA A 14 -21.13 -38.48 -19.12
CA ALA A 14 -21.06 -37.45 -18.09
C ALA A 14 -20.19 -36.28 -18.60
N LEU A 15 -20.83 -35.16 -18.94
CA LEU A 15 -20.14 -33.91 -19.22
C LEU A 15 -19.64 -33.32 -17.90
N ALA A 16 -18.39 -33.59 -17.54
CA ALA A 16 -17.69 -32.85 -16.49
C ALA A 16 -17.32 -31.47 -17.05
N ASN A 17 -18.17 -30.47 -16.81
CA ASN A 17 -17.80 -29.08 -17.04
C ASN A 17 -16.71 -28.70 -16.03
N PRO A 18 -15.53 -28.20 -16.46
CA PRO A 18 -14.57 -27.65 -15.52
C PRO A 18 -15.21 -26.44 -14.85
N ILE A 19 -15.28 -26.48 -13.51
CA ILE A 19 -15.65 -25.30 -12.73
C ILE A 19 -14.53 -24.27 -12.99
N PRO A 20 -14.84 -23.08 -13.52
CA PRO A 20 -13.83 -22.04 -13.64
C PRO A 20 -13.37 -21.69 -12.23
N ASN A 21 -12.13 -22.02 -11.89
CA ASN A 21 -11.49 -21.54 -10.68
C ASN A 21 -11.42 -20.01 -10.80
N ALA A 22 -12.31 -19.30 -10.12
CA ALA A 22 -12.21 -17.85 -10.00
C ALA A 22 -10.85 -17.53 -9.36
N ALA A 23 -10.06 -16.69 -10.04
CA ALA A 23 -8.82 -16.21 -9.46
C ALA A 23 -9.14 -15.44 -8.16
N PRO A 24 -8.35 -15.61 -7.10
CA PRO A 24 -8.56 -14.88 -5.85
C PRO A 24 -8.58 -13.38 -6.10
N ASN A 25 -9.56 -12.68 -5.54
CA ASN A 25 -9.64 -11.22 -5.67
C ASN A 25 -8.57 -10.58 -4.77
N ARG A 26 -7.76 -9.70 -5.35
CA ARG A 26 -6.71 -8.97 -4.64
C ARG A 26 -7.25 -7.63 -4.20
N TYR A 27 -7.09 -7.30 -2.92
CA TYR A 27 -7.48 -6.00 -2.38
C TYR A 27 -6.26 -5.29 -1.81
N TYR A 28 -6.24 -3.96 -1.98
CA TYR A 28 -5.23 -3.07 -1.42
C TYR A 28 -5.79 -2.40 -0.17
N LEU A 29 -5.01 -2.44 0.91
CA LEU A 29 -5.34 -1.81 2.17
C LEU A 29 -5.14 -0.28 2.07
N PRO A 30 -6.11 0.54 2.50
CA PRO A 30 -5.91 1.96 2.66
C PRO A 30 -5.02 2.23 3.88
N LEU A 31 -4.24 3.29 3.80
CA LEU A 31 -3.40 3.75 4.91
C LEU A 31 -3.25 5.26 4.87
N THR A 32 -2.91 5.86 6.01
CA THR A 32 -2.69 7.30 6.11
C THR A 32 -1.22 7.55 6.38
N VAL A 33 -0.62 8.41 5.56
CA VAL A 33 0.71 8.97 5.77
C VAL A 33 0.56 10.37 6.35
N THR A 34 1.23 10.64 7.46
CA THR A 34 1.28 11.96 8.08
C THR A 34 2.71 12.45 8.11
N LEU A 35 2.96 13.64 7.59
CA LEU A 35 4.22 14.34 7.74
C LEU A 35 4.13 15.33 8.90
N PHE A 36 5.21 15.41 9.66
CA PHE A 36 5.35 16.32 10.78
C PHE A 36 6.56 17.21 10.57
N ASN A 37 6.45 18.45 11.01
CA ASN A 37 7.56 19.36 11.17
C ASN A 37 7.60 19.81 12.63
N ASN A 38 8.39 19.10 13.44
CA ASN A 38 8.50 19.35 14.87
C ASN A 38 9.17 20.69 15.22
N VAL A 39 9.83 21.35 14.25
CA VAL A 39 10.42 22.68 14.44
C VAL A 39 9.34 23.77 14.43
N THR A 40 8.32 23.61 13.59
CA THR A 40 7.22 24.60 13.44
C THR A 40 5.90 24.17 14.09
N GLY A 41 5.74 22.89 14.39
CA GLY A 41 4.48 22.28 14.82
C GLY A 41 3.49 21.98 13.67
N ALA A 42 3.86 22.29 12.43
CA ALA A 42 3.04 21.97 11.26
C ALA A 42 2.97 20.46 11.02
N HIS A 43 1.82 19.99 10.54
CA HIS A 43 1.63 18.61 10.10
C HIS A 43 0.58 18.56 8.98
N ALA A 44 0.62 17.49 8.20
CA ALA A 44 -0.38 17.23 7.18
C ALA A 44 -0.52 15.72 7.00
N ALA A 45 -1.73 15.26 6.66
CA ALA A 45 -2.02 13.85 6.44
C ALA A 45 -2.61 13.62 5.03
N ALA A 46 -2.28 12.49 4.43
CA ALA A 46 -2.79 12.06 3.14
C ALA A 46 -3.10 10.56 3.15
N SER A 47 -4.20 10.18 2.52
CA SER A 47 -4.56 8.77 2.34
C SER A 47 -3.89 8.21 1.09
N ILE A 48 -3.25 7.05 1.24
CA ILE A 48 -2.68 6.26 0.15
C ILE A 48 -3.14 4.80 0.29
N ASP A 49 -2.64 3.91 -0.55
CA ASP A 49 -2.94 2.49 -0.49
C ASP A 49 -1.68 1.65 -0.73
N THR A 50 -1.85 0.33 -0.67
CA THR A 50 -0.79 -0.67 -0.80
C THR A 50 -0.58 -1.19 -2.23
N SER A 51 -1.05 -0.46 -3.24
CA SER A 51 -1.09 -0.90 -4.66
C SER A 51 0.25 -1.05 -5.38
N GLY A 52 1.36 -0.72 -4.75
CA GLY A 52 2.67 -0.61 -5.37
C GLY A 52 2.91 0.72 -6.08
N HIS A 53 1.93 1.63 -6.09
CA HIS A 53 2.12 2.97 -6.63
C HIS A 53 3.11 3.78 -5.80
N SER A 54 3.90 4.61 -6.50
CA SER A 54 4.73 5.62 -5.86
C SER A 54 3.90 6.87 -5.60
N PHE A 55 3.83 7.26 -4.33
CA PHE A 55 3.14 8.45 -3.88
C PHE A 55 4.17 9.56 -3.64
N ASP A 56 4.21 10.53 -4.55
CA ASP A 56 5.12 11.68 -4.52
C ASP A 56 4.68 12.72 -3.48
N ILE A 57 5.56 12.99 -2.51
CA ILE A 57 5.32 13.90 -1.39
C ILE A 57 5.06 15.33 -1.86
N GLY A 58 5.95 15.92 -2.66
CA GLY A 58 5.85 17.33 -3.08
C GLY A 58 4.87 17.57 -4.23
N GLY A 59 4.61 16.55 -5.04
CA GLY A 59 3.82 16.66 -6.27
C GLY A 59 2.34 16.36 -6.08
N ARG A 60 1.99 15.34 -5.28
CA ARG A 60 0.60 14.84 -5.21
C ARG A 60 -0.06 14.95 -3.85
N ILE A 61 0.64 14.61 -2.77
CA ILE A 61 -0.06 14.34 -1.50
C ILE A 61 0.07 15.46 -0.45
N PHE A 62 1.09 16.32 -0.50
CA PHE A 62 1.28 17.38 0.52
C PHE A 62 1.44 18.80 -0.02
N ARG A 63 1.27 19.00 -1.33
CA ARG A 63 1.26 20.33 -1.94
C ARG A 63 0.11 21.19 -1.40
N GLY A 64 0.38 22.44 -1.09
CA GLY A 64 -0.54 23.40 -0.50
C GLY A 64 -0.78 23.21 1.00
N SER A 65 -0.07 22.29 1.65
CA SER A 65 -0.18 22.07 3.08
C SER A 65 0.60 23.11 3.89
N ALA A 66 0.38 23.14 5.20
CA ALA A 66 1.15 23.97 6.13
C ALA A 66 2.66 23.61 6.20
N LEU A 67 3.07 22.49 5.59
CA LEU A 67 4.46 22.07 5.47
C LEU A 67 5.17 22.70 4.26
N GLU A 68 4.42 23.32 3.34
CA GLU A 68 4.98 23.96 2.17
C GLU A 68 5.56 25.34 2.52
N ARG A 69 6.86 25.53 2.24
CA ARG A 69 7.58 26.79 2.38
C ARG A 69 8.42 27.02 1.13
N ASP A 70 8.17 28.12 0.42
CA ASP A 70 8.89 28.51 -0.80
C ASP A 70 8.94 27.39 -1.87
N GLY A 71 7.82 26.67 -2.03
CA GLY A 71 7.69 25.57 -3.00
C GLY A 71 8.34 24.25 -2.56
N LYS A 72 8.76 24.15 -1.30
CA LYS A 72 9.36 22.94 -0.72
C LYS A 72 8.50 22.38 0.40
N ILE A 73 8.41 21.07 0.49
CA ILE A 73 7.82 20.40 1.66
C ILE A 73 8.93 20.16 2.68
N LEU A 74 8.83 20.84 3.82
CA LEU A 74 9.79 20.70 4.92
C LEU A 74 9.18 19.86 6.04
N ALA A 75 9.79 18.70 6.31
CA ALA A 75 9.37 17.78 7.36
C ALA A 75 10.56 17.32 8.20
N THR A 76 10.28 16.89 9.41
CA THR A 76 11.24 16.24 10.32
C THR A 76 11.00 14.74 10.37
N SER A 77 9.74 14.32 10.25
CA SER A 77 9.38 12.91 10.30
C SER A 77 8.12 12.58 9.51
N VAL A 78 7.95 11.28 9.28
CA VAL A 78 6.79 10.67 8.67
C VAL A 78 6.23 9.58 9.59
N GLN A 79 4.90 9.49 9.66
CA GLN A 79 4.19 8.44 10.37
C GLN A 79 3.18 7.77 9.44
N MET A 80 2.99 6.47 9.63
CA MET A 80 1.96 5.69 8.96
C MET A 80 0.92 5.20 9.96
N THR A 81 -0.36 5.33 9.62
CA THR A 81 -1.46 4.77 10.41
C THR A 81 -2.39 3.93 9.54
N PHE A 82 -3.01 2.93 10.18
CA PHE A 82 -3.85 1.94 9.52
C PHE A 82 -5.28 2.11 10.00
N PRO A 83 -6.18 2.69 9.18
CA PRO A 83 -7.55 2.97 9.61
C PRO A 83 -8.38 1.70 9.83
N ASP A 84 -8.14 0.66 9.02
CA ASP A 84 -8.95 -0.56 9.05
C ASP A 84 -8.20 -1.75 9.67
N LEU A 85 -7.07 -2.12 9.07
CA LEU A 85 -6.28 -3.29 9.45
C LEU A 85 -4.78 -2.98 9.34
N PRO A 86 -3.97 -3.40 10.32
CA PRO A 86 -2.52 -3.25 10.24
C PRO A 86 -1.98 -4.05 9.04
N LEU A 87 -0.78 -3.69 8.58
CA LEU A 87 -0.10 -4.49 7.56
C LEU A 87 0.13 -5.92 8.05
N PRO A 88 -0.06 -6.94 7.20
CA PRO A 88 0.30 -8.30 7.57
C PRO A 88 1.78 -8.39 7.95
N ALA A 89 2.10 -9.22 8.93
CA ALA A 89 3.47 -9.36 9.43
C ALA A 89 4.48 -9.64 8.31
N GLY A 90 5.63 -9.00 8.37
CA GLY A 90 6.69 -9.12 7.35
C GLY A 90 6.51 -8.23 6.12
N ASN A 91 5.48 -7.37 6.08
CA ASN A 91 5.29 -6.39 5.02
C ASN A 91 5.60 -4.98 5.51
N SER A 92 6.16 -4.16 4.61
CA SER A 92 6.52 -2.77 4.90
C SER A 92 6.25 -1.86 3.71
N CYS A 93 6.19 -0.56 4.00
CA CYS A 93 6.18 0.53 3.06
C CYS A 93 7.52 1.24 3.09
N GLY A 94 8.18 1.37 1.95
CA GLY A 94 9.44 2.09 1.84
C GLY A 94 9.24 3.58 1.64
N VAL A 95 10.11 4.38 2.26
CA VAL A 95 10.27 5.81 2.03
C VAL A 95 11.60 6.04 1.33
N TYR A 96 11.58 6.72 0.19
CA TYR A 96 12.76 6.90 -0.66
C TYR A 96 13.01 8.37 -0.96
N SER A 97 14.29 8.75 -1.01
CA SER A 97 14.70 10.06 -1.46
C SER A 97 14.47 10.26 -2.96
N SER A 98 14.64 11.49 -3.44
CA SER A 98 14.59 11.80 -4.87
C SER A 98 15.63 11.06 -5.71
N GLY A 99 16.72 10.62 -5.10
CA GLY A 99 17.76 9.79 -5.74
C GLY A 99 17.46 8.29 -5.70
N GLY A 100 16.30 7.87 -5.16
CA GLY A 100 15.93 6.46 -4.99
C GLY A 100 16.62 5.78 -3.82
N GLN A 101 17.32 6.51 -2.95
CA GLN A 101 17.93 5.95 -1.75
C GLN A 101 16.83 5.67 -0.71
N THR A 102 16.85 4.49 -0.12
CA THR A 102 15.96 4.17 1.00
C THR A 102 16.31 5.03 2.20
N ILE A 103 15.33 5.79 2.68
CA ILE A 103 15.42 6.53 3.95
C ILE A 103 15.06 5.60 5.11
N GLY A 104 14.03 4.77 4.91
CA GLY A 104 13.61 3.76 5.87
C GLY A 104 12.36 3.03 5.41
N ASP A 105 11.98 2.02 6.18
CA ASP A 105 10.78 1.23 5.99
C ASP A 105 9.84 1.43 7.18
N LEU A 106 8.55 1.52 6.89
CA LEU A 106 7.48 1.59 7.87
C LEU A 106 6.66 0.30 7.83
N ASP A 107 6.39 -0.29 8.98
CA ASP A 107 5.59 -1.52 9.09
C ASP A 107 4.56 -1.41 10.22
N ALA A 108 3.90 -2.51 10.58
CA ALA A 108 2.88 -2.52 11.63
C ALA A 108 3.44 -2.24 13.04
N GLN A 109 4.76 -2.38 13.24
CA GLN A 109 5.47 -2.21 14.50
C GLN A 109 6.34 -0.94 14.51
N HIS A 110 6.81 -0.50 13.36
CA HIS A 110 7.65 0.66 13.12
C HIS A 110 6.88 1.64 12.26
N THR A 111 5.97 2.38 12.88
CA THR A 111 5.06 3.29 12.18
C THR A 111 5.60 4.71 12.05
N TYR A 112 6.80 4.98 12.54
CA TYR A 112 7.42 6.30 12.57
C TYR A 112 8.85 6.27 12.04
N LEU A 113 9.21 7.28 11.26
CA LEU A 113 10.54 7.43 10.68
C LEU A 113 10.96 8.92 10.69
N GLU A 114 12.14 9.19 11.26
CA GLU A 114 12.81 10.49 11.09
C GLU A 114 13.37 10.58 9.67
N VAL A 115 13.03 11.63 8.92
CA VAL A 115 13.40 11.72 7.49
C VAL A 115 14.85 12.19 7.27
N ASP A 116 15.49 12.69 8.32
CA ASP A 116 16.88 13.17 8.32
C ASP A 116 17.91 12.09 8.71
N GLY A 117 17.43 10.93 9.21
CA GLY A 117 18.28 9.86 9.74
C GLY A 117 19.01 10.20 11.05
N GLN A 118 18.61 11.25 11.78
CA GLN A 118 19.21 11.68 13.05
C GLN A 118 18.26 11.44 14.23
N PRO A 119 18.39 10.30 14.94
CA PRO A 119 17.52 9.99 16.06
C PRO A 119 17.47 11.08 17.13
N GLY A 120 16.26 11.51 17.49
CA GLY A 120 16.02 12.45 18.58
C GLY A 120 16.34 13.91 18.25
N ARG A 121 16.57 14.25 16.97
CA ARG A 121 16.76 15.64 16.52
C ARG A 121 15.66 16.02 15.54
N ALA A 122 15.09 17.21 15.72
CA ALA A 122 14.16 17.77 14.76
C ALA A 122 14.94 18.60 13.73
N VAL A 123 15.43 17.97 12.66
CA VAL A 123 16.05 18.69 11.53
C VAL A 123 15.05 18.83 10.39
N GLU A 124 14.71 20.07 10.03
CA GLU A 124 13.88 20.33 8.84
C GLU A 124 14.61 19.79 7.60
N THR A 125 13.99 18.84 6.93
CA THR A 125 14.50 18.19 5.72
C THR A 125 13.58 18.49 4.55
N ASP A 126 14.17 18.83 3.42
CA ASP A 126 13.46 19.01 2.14
C ASP A 126 13.07 17.64 1.58
N VAL A 127 11.80 17.28 1.76
CA VAL A 127 11.22 16.00 1.33
C VAL A 127 10.42 16.13 0.04
N THR A 128 10.55 17.26 -0.68
CA THR A 128 9.73 17.56 -1.86
C THR A 128 9.82 16.47 -2.93
N GLY A 129 11.00 15.88 -3.13
CA GLY A 129 11.19 14.80 -4.10
C GLY A 129 11.12 13.39 -3.52
N PHE A 130 10.67 13.23 -2.28
CA PHE A 130 10.58 11.91 -1.65
C PHE A 130 9.33 11.17 -2.14
N VAL A 131 9.38 9.85 -2.10
CA VAL A 131 8.25 8.99 -2.44
C VAL A 131 7.98 7.96 -1.35
N VAL A 132 6.71 7.67 -1.13
CA VAL A 132 6.26 6.52 -0.32
C VAL A 132 5.75 5.44 -1.26
N LYS A 133 6.17 4.19 -1.05
CA LYS A 133 5.70 3.04 -1.84
C LYS A 133 5.44 1.83 -0.94
N CYS A 134 4.28 1.23 -1.14
CA CYS A 134 3.84 0.02 -0.45
C CYS A 134 3.39 -0.97 -1.53
N ASP A 135 3.94 -2.17 -1.61
CA ASP A 135 3.52 -3.21 -2.57
C ASP A 135 3.02 -4.43 -1.81
N ILE A 136 1.78 -4.36 -1.32
CA ILE A 136 1.18 -5.33 -0.41
C ILE A 136 -0.26 -5.56 -0.85
N TYR A 137 -0.70 -6.80 -0.94
CA TYR A 137 -2.10 -7.10 -1.22
C TYR A 137 -2.60 -8.21 -0.30
N VAL A 138 -3.88 -8.15 0.01
CA VAL A 138 -4.58 -9.24 0.71
C VAL A 138 -5.39 -10.04 -0.29
N VAL A 139 -5.40 -11.35 -0.10
CA VAL A 139 -6.20 -12.28 -0.90
C VAL A 139 -7.53 -12.52 -0.18
N GLY A 140 -8.63 -12.09 -0.78
CA GLY A 140 -9.97 -12.43 -0.29
C GLY A 140 -10.30 -13.88 -0.60
N GLY A 141 -10.70 -14.64 0.44
CA GLY A 141 -11.23 -16.00 0.32
C GLY A 141 -12.75 -16.04 0.11
#